data_AF-A0A6V7DRM9-F1
#
_entry.id   AF-A0A6V7DRM9-F1
#
_cell.length_a   1.000
_cell.length_b   1.000
_cell.length_c   1.000
_cell.angle_alpha   90.00
_cell.angle_beta   90.00
_cell.angle_gamma   90.00
#
_symmetry.space_group_name_H-M   'P 1'
#
loop_
_entity.id
_entity.type
_entity.pdbx_description
1 polymer ?
#
loop_
_entity_poly.entity_id
_entity_poly.type
_entity_poly.pdbx_seq_one_letter_code
_entity_poly.pdbx_strand_id
1 'polypeptide(L)'
;MSFVSSSKQLARLPSEVRLAHYYFFYLHDAIARMFVEYEAANAMEIKVNFEGKSKAKEFSKNAKRYDPITALRHAGLHAEAKRTVLNAITMAMSSDCAHHIYEALKCFEKRKIIPGFSLLRKPLLDNLSYFSWMVADEDGFYDDFTCGDVSKITQKKLGNRRKELIENAIKAIEVEGLCSAGQIHDIIFNSKNDSGLYGYFQHALHLVTVERLELKTSPENFNFIFKNPNDDDVYLTLYSVLPLVIFYLARVVMHLFDRISRWILFRRPPSS
;
A
#
# COMPACT_ATOMS: atom_id res chain seq x y z
N MET A 1 13.99 12.70 -9.73
CA MET A 1 13.16 13.93 -9.70
C MET A 1 12.66 14.13 -8.28
N SER A 2 12.73 15.35 -7.75
CA SER A 2 12.12 15.71 -6.48
C SER A 2 10.76 16.34 -6.78
N PHE A 3 9.69 15.83 -6.17
CA PHE A 3 8.32 16.29 -6.45
C PHE A 3 7.86 17.39 -5.47
N VAL A 4 8.82 18.10 -4.85
CA VAL A 4 8.57 19.09 -3.81
C VAL A 4 7.56 20.14 -4.29
N SER A 5 6.51 20.30 -3.48
CA SER A 5 5.44 21.26 -3.69
C SER A 5 5.98 22.69 -3.79
N SER A 6 5.47 23.48 -4.73
CA SER A 6 5.89 24.88 -4.87
C SER A 6 5.38 25.71 -3.69
N SER A 7 6.11 26.75 -3.30
CA SER A 7 5.73 27.67 -2.21
C SER A 7 4.33 28.27 -2.40
N LYS A 8 3.90 28.48 -3.65
CA LYS A 8 2.55 28.98 -4.01
C LYS A 8 1.44 27.95 -3.77
N GLN A 9 1.69 26.65 -3.93
CA GLN A 9 0.70 25.60 -3.73
C GLN A 9 0.43 25.39 -2.23
N LEU A 10 1.47 25.41 -1.42
CA LEU A 10 1.37 25.22 0.03
C LEU A 10 0.74 26.41 0.74
N ALA A 11 0.80 27.60 0.15
CA ALA A 11 0.15 28.79 0.69
C ALA A 11 -1.37 28.60 0.87
N ARG A 12 -1.98 27.66 0.13
CA ARG A 12 -3.40 27.31 0.25
C ARG A 12 -3.71 26.43 1.46
N LEU A 13 -2.72 25.71 1.98
CA LEU A 13 -2.90 24.90 3.18
C LEU A 13 -2.81 25.77 4.45
N PRO A 14 -3.52 25.39 5.53
CA PRO A 14 -3.31 25.98 6.85
C PRO A 14 -1.83 25.91 7.24
N SER A 15 -1.31 26.96 7.86
CA SER A 15 0.13 27.07 8.14
C SER A 15 0.66 25.94 9.03
N GLU A 16 -0.18 25.49 9.94
CA GLU A 16 0.05 24.48 10.98
C GLU A 16 0.28 23.09 10.38
N VAL A 17 -0.34 22.80 9.23
CA VAL A 17 -0.29 21.46 8.61
C VAL A 17 0.72 21.35 7.48
N ARG A 18 1.33 22.45 7.04
CA ARG A 18 2.26 22.47 5.89
C ARG A 18 3.45 21.55 6.10
N LEU A 19 4.00 21.50 7.31
CA LEU A 19 5.14 20.63 7.62
C LEU A 19 4.77 19.15 7.49
N ALA A 20 3.61 18.75 8.02
CA ALA A 20 3.11 17.39 7.88
C ALA A 20 2.84 17.04 6.41
N HIS A 21 2.31 17.97 5.62
CA HIS A 21 2.14 17.80 4.19
C HIS A 21 3.47 17.60 3.43
N TYR A 22 4.49 18.38 3.77
CA TYR A 22 5.84 18.17 3.24
C TYR A 22 6.41 16.81 3.61
N TYR A 23 6.21 16.38 4.86
CA TYR A 23 6.63 15.06 5.31
C TYR A 23 6.00 13.94 4.47
N PHE A 24 4.76 14.09 4.01
CA PHE A 24 4.12 13.09 3.15
C PHE A 24 4.76 13.04 1.76
N PHE A 25 5.07 14.18 1.16
CA PHE A 25 5.84 14.21 -0.09
C PHE A 25 7.24 13.63 0.09
N TYR A 26 7.88 13.88 1.23
CA TYR A 26 9.19 13.30 1.53
C TYR A 26 9.13 11.75 1.56
N LEU A 27 8.15 11.18 2.28
CA LEU A 27 7.99 9.72 2.34
C LEU A 27 7.57 9.13 0.99
N HIS A 28 6.69 9.82 0.26
CA HIS A 28 6.32 9.45 -1.10
C HIS A 28 7.55 9.41 -2.01
N ASP A 29 8.38 10.47 -1.99
CA ASP A 29 9.57 10.57 -2.84
C ASP A 29 10.63 9.52 -2.46
N ALA A 30 10.70 9.12 -1.19
CA ALA A 30 11.53 8.00 -0.76
C ALA A 30 11.07 6.68 -1.40
N ILE A 31 9.76 6.37 -1.36
CA ILE A 31 9.19 5.20 -2.04
C ILE A 31 9.43 5.28 -3.56
N ALA A 32 9.18 6.44 -4.18
CA ALA A 32 9.38 6.66 -5.61
C ALA A 32 10.84 6.46 -6.02
N ARG A 33 11.80 6.90 -5.19
CA ARG A 33 13.22 6.68 -5.44
C ARG A 33 13.58 5.20 -5.39
N MET A 34 13.02 4.44 -4.44
CA MET A 34 13.24 3.00 -4.38
C MET A 34 12.78 2.29 -5.66
N PHE A 35 11.67 2.71 -6.26
CA PHE A 35 11.26 2.19 -7.56
C PHE A 35 12.34 2.36 -8.64
N VAL A 36 12.84 3.58 -8.80
CA VAL A 36 13.87 3.89 -9.79
C VAL A 36 15.13 3.06 -9.55
N GLU A 37 15.55 2.91 -8.30
CA GLU A 37 16.73 2.12 -7.93
C GLU A 37 16.54 0.63 -8.19
N TYR A 38 15.37 0.07 -7.86
CA TYR A 38 15.08 -1.36 -8.05
C TYR A 38 14.88 -1.72 -9.52
N GLU A 39 14.28 -0.84 -10.31
CA GLU A 39 14.20 -1.00 -11.76
C GLU A 39 15.60 -0.95 -12.38
N ALA A 40 16.42 0.04 -12.02
CA ALA A 40 17.79 0.14 -12.50
C ALA A 40 18.67 -1.06 -12.12
N ALA A 41 18.38 -1.70 -10.99
CA ALA A 41 19.09 -2.89 -10.51
C ALA A 41 18.55 -4.21 -11.10
N ASN A 42 17.50 -4.18 -11.95
CA ASN A 42 16.76 -5.36 -12.39
C ASN A 42 16.33 -6.26 -11.23
N ALA A 43 15.91 -5.66 -10.11
CA ALA A 43 15.64 -6.38 -8.86
C ALA A 43 14.44 -7.36 -8.96
N MET A 44 13.61 -7.21 -10.00
CA MET A 44 12.53 -8.14 -10.28
C MET A 44 13.00 -9.43 -10.97
N GLU A 45 14.19 -9.45 -11.58
CA GLU A 45 14.68 -10.60 -12.31
C GLU A 45 15.10 -11.73 -11.36
N ILE A 46 14.51 -12.91 -11.55
CA ILE A 46 14.92 -14.12 -10.85
C ILE A 46 15.74 -14.97 -11.80
N LYS A 47 17.00 -15.18 -11.45
CA LYS A 47 17.92 -16.04 -12.19
C LYS A 47 17.76 -17.47 -11.71
N VAL A 48 17.55 -18.37 -12.67
CA VAL A 48 17.40 -19.80 -12.44
C VAL A 48 18.51 -20.53 -13.20
N ASN A 49 19.27 -21.34 -12.47
CA ASN A 49 20.31 -22.19 -13.04
C ASN A 49 19.76 -23.61 -13.19
N PHE A 50 19.73 -24.11 -14.42
CA PHE A 50 19.33 -25.49 -14.69
C PHE A 50 20.55 -26.40 -14.76
N GLU A 51 20.46 -27.55 -14.10
CA GLU A 51 21.43 -28.64 -14.24
C GLU A 51 21.28 -29.30 -15.62
N GLY A 52 21.90 -28.70 -16.63
CA GLY A 52 21.99 -29.24 -17.97
C GLY A 52 20.95 -28.73 -18.96
N LYS A 53 21.28 -28.90 -20.25
CA LYS A 53 20.51 -28.35 -21.39
C LYS A 53 19.11 -28.97 -21.54
N SER A 54 18.88 -30.18 -21.02
CA SER A 54 17.59 -30.87 -21.14
C SER A 54 16.51 -30.19 -20.30
N LYS A 55 16.79 -29.98 -19.00
CA LYS A 55 15.87 -29.28 -18.07
C LYS A 55 15.56 -27.86 -18.54
N ALA A 56 16.57 -27.13 -19.04
CA ALA A 56 16.38 -25.78 -19.60
C ALA A 56 15.45 -25.76 -20.83
N LYS A 57 15.55 -26.76 -21.73
CA LYS A 57 14.65 -26.90 -22.88
C LYS A 57 13.23 -27.23 -22.45
N GLU A 58 13.07 -28.13 -21.48
CA GLU A 58 11.76 -28.49 -20.93
C GLU A 58 11.08 -27.28 -20.29
N PHE A 59 11.80 -26.53 -19.46
CA PHE A 59 11.32 -25.26 -18.89
C PHE A 59 10.88 -24.30 -20.00
N SER A 60 11.72 -24.09 -21.01
CA SER A 60 11.41 -23.16 -22.12
C SER A 60 10.15 -23.58 -22.90
N LYS A 61 9.91 -24.89 -23.05
CA LYS A 61 8.71 -25.43 -23.69
C LYS A 61 7.47 -25.19 -22.83
N ASN A 62 7.55 -25.46 -21.52
CA ASN A 62 6.45 -25.25 -20.59
C ASN A 62 6.11 -23.76 -20.42
N ALA A 63 7.12 -22.89 -20.37
CA ALA A 63 6.94 -21.45 -20.25
C ALA A 63 6.21 -20.85 -21.47
N LYS A 64 6.47 -21.38 -22.68
CA LYS A 64 5.73 -21.00 -23.90
C LYS A 64 4.32 -21.56 -23.95
N ARG A 65 4.08 -22.74 -23.36
CA ARG A 65 2.78 -23.42 -23.39
C ARG A 65 1.79 -22.85 -22.37
N TYR A 66 2.29 -22.51 -21.18
CA TYR A 66 1.47 -22.05 -20.06
C TYR A 66 1.84 -20.61 -19.74
N ASP A 67 2.81 -20.43 -18.85
CA ASP A 67 3.43 -19.17 -18.48
C ASP A 67 4.73 -19.48 -17.69
N PRO A 68 5.64 -18.51 -17.51
CA PRO A 68 6.89 -18.74 -16.79
C PRO A 68 6.72 -19.23 -15.34
N ILE A 69 5.69 -18.79 -14.61
CA ILE A 69 5.49 -19.13 -13.19
C ILE A 69 5.00 -20.57 -13.08
N THR A 70 4.05 -20.97 -13.93
CA THR A 70 3.61 -22.37 -14.03
C THR A 70 4.76 -23.27 -14.45
N ALA A 71 5.61 -22.84 -15.39
CA ALA A 71 6.79 -23.60 -15.79
C ALA A 71 7.80 -23.78 -14.65
N LEU A 72 8.01 -22.78 -13.79
CA LEU A 72 8.85 -22.90 -12.58
C LEU A 72 8.28 -23.96 -11.64
N ARG A 73 6.97 -23.95 -11.39
CA ARG A 73 6.30 -24.95 -10.54
C ARG A 73 6.44 -26.37 -11.10
N HIS A 74 6.26 -26.56 -12.42
CA HIS A 74 6.47 -27.85 -13.06
C HIS A 74 7.92 -28.35 -12.99
N ALA A 75 8.89 -27.44 -12.94
CA ALA A 75 10.30 -27.76 -12.77
C ALA A 75 10.71 -28.02 -11.31
N GLY A 76 9.77 -27.99 -10.35
CA GLY A 76 10.04 -28.12 -8.92
C GLY A 76 10.62 -26.87 -8.25
N LEU A 77 10.69 -25.74 -8.98
CA LEU A 77 11.27 -24.47 -8.54
C LEU A 77 10.21 -23.60 -7.85
N HIS A 78 9.60 -24.15 -6.79
CA HIS A 78 8.48 -23.51 -6.09
C HIS A 78 8.89 -22.21 -5.39
N ALA A 79 10.10 -22.14 -4.85
CA ALA A 79 10.61 -20.95 -4.17
C ALA A 79 10.80 -19.78 -5.15
N GLU A 80 11.36 -20.06 -6.32
CA GLU A 80 11.54 -19.09 -7.41
C GLU A 80 10.18 -18.64 -7.95
N ALA A 81 9.22 -19.57 -8.12
CA ALA A 81 7.86 -19.23 -8.53
C ALA A 81 7.19 -18.29 -7.51
N LYS A 82 7.28 -18.62 -6.21
CA LYS A 82 6.76 -17.80 -5.13
C LYS A 82 7.37 -16.40 -5.15
N ARG A 83 8.71 -16.32 -5.21
CA ARG A 83 9.40 -15.03 -5.22
C ARG A 83 9.07 -14.20 -6.45
N THR A 84 8.87 -14.81 -7.61
CA THR A 84 8.47 -14.13 -8.85
C THR A 84 7.12 -13.44 -8.67
N VAL A 85 6.13 -14.18 -8.14
CA VAL A 85 4.79 -13.65 -7.85
C VAL A 85 4.86 -12.50 -6.85
N LEU A 86 5.55 -12.70 -5.72
CA LEU A 86 5.62 -11.69 -4.66
C LEU A 86 6.37 -10.42 -5.09
N ASN A 87 7.46 -10.55 -5.86
CA ASN A 87 8.16 -9.39 -6.44
C ASN A 87 7.23 -8.57 -7.34
N ALA A 88 6.52 -9.24 -8.24
CA ALA A 88 5.62 -8.58 -9.17
C ALA A 88 4.48 -7.86 -8.43
N ILE A 89 3.88 -8.51 -7.42
CA ILE A 89 2.81 -7.92 -6.59
C ILE A 89 3.34 -6.71 -5.83
N THR A 90 4.46 -6.85 -5.12
CA THR A 90 5.05 -5.75 -4.33
C THR A 90 5.28 -4.51 -5.21
N MET A 91 5.87 -4.69 -6.39
CA MET A 91 6.16 -3.59 -7.31
C MET A 91 4.88 -2.95 -7.85
N ALA A 92 3.97 -3.75 -8.41
CA ALA A 92 2.74 -3.23 -9.02
C ALA A 92 1.84 -2.53 -7.99
N MET A 93 1.61 -3.14 -6.83
CA MET A 93 0.76 -2.57 -5.79
C MET A 93 1.38 -1.33 -5.17
N SER A 94 2.69 -1.32 -4.94
CA SER A 94 3.35 -0.16 -4.34
C SER A 94 3.38 1.02 -5.33
N SER A 95 3.49 0.77 -6.64
CA SER A 95 3.45 1.80 -7.70
C SER A 95 2.05 2.42 -7.78
N ASP A 96 1.01 1.57 -7.84
CA ASP A 96 -0.38 2.01 -7.77
C ASP A 96 -0.66 2.83 -6.50
N CYS A 97 -0.16 2.37 -5.35
CA CYS A 97 -0.27 3.08 -4.08
C CYS A 97 0.38 4.47 -4.13
N ALA A 98 1.62 4.56 -4.63
CA ALA A 98 2.36 5.82 -4.73
C ALA A 98 1.64 6.83 -5.64
N HIS A 99 1.13 6.40 -6.80
CA HIS A 99 0.36 7.26 -7.71
C HIS A 99 -0.91 7.83 -7.06
N HIS A 100 -1.67 6.99 -6.34
CA HIS A 100 -2.88 7.46 -5.64
C HIS A 100 -2.54 8.46 -4.53
N ILE A 101 -1.48 8.21 -3.76
CA ILE A 101 -1.03 9.14 -2.70
C ILE A 101 -0.60 10.46 -3.32
N TYR A 102 0.22 10.44 -4.37
CA TYR A 102 0.66 11.65 -5.05
C TYR A 102 -0.51 12.51 -5.51
N GLU A 103 -1.45 11.92 -6.25
CA GLU A 103 -2.61 12.65 -6.77
C GLU A 103 -3.53 13.15 -5.65
N ALA A 104 -3.65 12.39 -4.56
CA ALA A 104 -4.40 12.85 -3.40
C ALA A 104 -3.74 14.07 -2.72
N LEU A 105 -2.42 14.04 -2.52
CA LEU A 105 -1.66 15.18 -1.99
C LEU A 105 -1.83 16.42 -2.89
N LYS A 106 -1.76 16.24 -4.21
CA LYS A 106 -2.02 17.32 -5.18
C LYS A 106 -3.46 17.84 -5.15
N CYS A 107 -4.43 17.01 -4.81
CA CYS A 107 -5.80 17.46 -4.57
C CYS A 107 -5.89 18.32 -3.31
N PHE A 108 -5.20 17.94 -2.22
CA PHE A 108 -5.18 18.71 -0.98
C PHE A 108 -4.49 20.07 -1.14
N GLU A 109 -3.39 20.17 -1.90
CA GLU A 109 -2.78 21.46 -2.27
C GLU A 109 -3.77 22.42 -2.97
N LYS A 110 -4.78 21.86 -3.64
CA LYS A 110 -5.79 22.61 -4.39
C LYS A 110 -7.10 22.81 -3.62
N ARG A 111 -7.16 22.46 -2.33
CA ARG A 111 -8.40 22.45 -1.52
C ARG A 111 -9.51 21.55 -2.08
N LYS A 112 -9.14 20.52 -2.84
CA LYS A 112 -10.09 19.54 -3.40
C LYS A 112 -10.20 18.32 -2.48
N ILE A 113 -10.91 18.50 -1.37
CA ILE A 113 -11.01 17.48 -0.30
C ILE A 113 -11.68 16.18 -0.79
N ILE A 114 -12.78 16.27 -1.56
CA ILE A 114 -13.56 15.10 -2.00
C ILE A 114 -12.68 14.17 -2.85
N PRO A 115 -12.13 14.59 -4.00
CA PRO A 115 -11.28 13.71 -4.79
C PRO A 115 -10.01 13.31 -4.03
N GLY A 116 -9.48 14.15 -3.14
CA GLY A 116 -8.34 13.80 -2.29
C GLY A 116 -8.61 12.58 -1.40
N PHE A 117 -9.75 12.57 -0.70
CA PHE A 117 -10.15 11.41 0.12
C PHE A 117 -10.56 10.20 -0.70
N SER A 118 -11.23 10.40 -1.84
CA SER A 118 -11.56 9.29 -2.76
C SER A 118 -10.29 8.58 -3.24
N LEU A 119 -9.23 9.33 -3.54
CA LEU A 119 -7.93 8.79 -3.94
C LEU A 119 -7.18 8.14 -2.77
N LEU A 120 -7.13 8.76 -1.59
CA LEU A 120 -6.46 8.19 -0.40
C LEU A 120 -7.08 6.90 0.10
N ARG A 121 -8.38 6.69 -0.15
CA ARG A 121 -9.10 5.52 0.36
C ARG A 121 -8.44 4.21 -0.06
N LYS A 122 -8.05 4.06 -1.34
CA LYS A 122 -7.49 2.80 -1.85
C LYS A 122 -6.11 2.49 -1.22
N PRO A 123 -5.14 3.41 -1.17
CA PRO A 123 -3.90 3.23 -0.41
C PRO A 123 -4.11 2.78 1.04
N LEU A 124 -5.06 3.40 1.75
CA LEU A 124 -5.16 3.24 3.20
C LEU A 124 -6.10 2.12 3.64
N LEU A 125 -7.23 1.91 2.97
CA LEU A 125 -8.13 0.79 3.30
C LEU A 125 -7.66 -0.52 2.68
N ASP A 126 -7.27 -0.48 1.41
CA ASP A 126 -7.05 -1.71 0.63
C ASP A 126 -5.57 -2.07 0.61
N ASN A 127 -4.72 -1.22 0.02
CA ASN A 127 -3.30 -1.55 -0.19
C ASN A 127 -2.57 -1.79 1.14
N LEU A 128 -2.80 -0.93 2.15
CA LEU A 128 -2.20 -1.09 3.48
C LEU A 128 -2.51 -2.46 4.09
N SER A 129 -3.77 -2.92 4.00
CA SER A 129 -4.18 -4.24 4.52
C SER A 129 -3.40 -5.37 3.86
N TYR A 130 -3.22 -5.31 2.54
CA TYR A 130 -2.47 -6.33 1.79
C TYR A 130 -0.97 -6.26 2.08
N PHE A 131 -0.37 -5.07 2.18
CA PHE A 131 1.03 -4.94 2.57
C PHE A 131 1.27 -5.48 3.97
N SER A 132 0.41 -5.15 4.94
CA SER A 132 0.47 -5.72 6.28
C SER A 132 0.37 -7.25 6.25
N TRP A 133 -0.50 -7.82 5.42
CA TRP A 133 -0.59 -9.27 5.27
C TRP A 133 0.71 -9.87 4.70
N MET A 134 1.22 -9.34 3.58
CA MET A 134 2.45 -9.82 2.96
C MET A 134 3.65 -9.75 3.92
N VAL A 135 3.71 -8.72 4.76
CA VAL A 135 4.75 -8.57 5.79
C VAL A 135 4.54 -9.55 6.94
N ALA A 136 3.33 -9.68 7.47
CA ALA A 136 3.02 -10.51 8.63
C ALA A 136 3.05 -12.03 8.37
N ASP A 137 2.58 -12.44 7.19
CA ASP A 137 2.32 -13.84 6.83
C ASP A 137 2.46 -14.01 5.30
N GLU A 138 3.72 -14.05 4.84
CA GLU A 138 4.05 -14.10 3.42
C GLU A 138 3.59 -15.40 2.75
N ASP A 139 3.73 -16.54 3.46
CA ASP A 139 3.27 -17.85 2.99
C ASP A 139 1.75 -17.88 2.87
N GLY A 140 1.02 -17.51 3.93
CA GLY A 140 -0.44 -17.50 3.90
C GLY A 140 -1.01 -16.55 2.87
N PHE A 141 -0.39 -15.38 2.65
CA PHE A 141 -0.76 -14.50 1.55
C PHE A 141 -0.54 -15.16 0.19
N TYR A 142 0.63 -15.75 -0.05
CA TYR A 142 0.96 -16.38 -1.33
C TYR A 142 0.03 -17.55 -1.66
N ASP A 143 -0.26 -18.41 -0.67
CA ASP A 143 -1.13 -19.56 -0.83
C ASP A 143 -2.56 -19.12 -1.17
N ASP A 144 -3.11 -18.15 -0.43
CA ASP A 144 -4.45 -17.63 -0.69
C ASP A 144 -4.54 -16.86 -2.02
N PHE A 145 -3.50 -16.12 -2.41
CA PHE A 145 -3.45 -15.42 -3.69
C PHE A 145 -3.38 -16.40 -4.89
N THR A 146 -2.66 -17.51 -4.75
CA THR A 146 -2.41 -18.44 -5.86
C THR A 146 -3.35 -19.65 -5.91
N CYS A 147 -4.23 -19.84 -4.92
CA CYS A 147 -5.16 -20.97 -4.88
C CYS A 147 -6.29 -20.93 -5.92
N GLY A 148 -6.44 -19.83 -6.66
CA GLY A 148 -7.48 -19.65 -7.69
C GLY A 148 -8.86 -19.23 -7.17
N ASP A 149 -9.05 -19.14 -5.84
CA ASP A 149 -10.28 -18.62 -5.23
C ASP A 149 -10.11 -17.15 -4.79
N VAL A 150 -10.59 -16.23 -5.63
CA VAL A 150 -10.55 -14.79 -5.38
C VAL A 150 -11.25 -14.40 -4.07
N SER A 151 -12.21 -15.20 -3.58
CA SER A 151 -12.91 -14.90 -2.33
C SER A 151 -11.95 -14.87 -1.13
N LYS A 152 -10.83 -15.59 -1.19
CA LYS A 152 -9.79 -15.67 -0.15
C LYS A 152 -9.06 -14.37 0.11
N ILE A 153 -8.88 -13.54 -0.91
CA ILE A 153 -8.14 -12.28 -0.82
C ILE A 153 -9.06 -11.05 -0.65
N THR A 154 -10.34 -11.24 -0.35
CA THR A 154 -11.29 -10.12 -0.22
C THR A 154 -11.08 -9.32 1.07
N GLN A 155 -11.38 -8.02 1.01
CA GLN A 155 -11.39 -7.13 2.17
C GLN A 155 -12.32 -7.63 3.30
N LYS A 156 -13.39 -8.34 2.96
CA LYS A 156 -14.32 -8.93 3.93
C LYS A 156 -13.64 -10.03 4.77
N LYS A 157 -12.89 -10.93 4.13
CA LYS A 157 -12.14 -11.98 4.85
C LYS A 157 -11.00 -11.39 5.68
N LEU A 158 -10.32 -10.38 5.13
CA LEU A 158 -9.28 -9.64 5.83
C LEU A 158 -9.81 -8.97 7.10
N GLY A 159 -11.05 -8.46 7.10
CA GLY A 159 -11.65 -7.68 8.19
C GLY A 159 -11.41 -8.25 9.59
N ASN A 160 -11.58 -9.55 9.78
CA ASN A 160 -11.41 -10.21 11.09
C ASN A 160 -9.95 -10.37 11.51
N ARG A 161 -9.03 -10.43 10.54
CA ARG A 161 -7.59 -10.63 10.75
C ARG A 161 -6.80 -9.31 10.72
N ARG A 162 -7.39 -8.19 10.29
CA ARG A 162 -6.66 -6.92 10.07
C ARG A 162 -5.81 -6.51 11.26
N LYS A 163 -6.39 -6.50 12.46
CA LYS A 163 -5.67 -6.05 13.67
C LYS A 163 -4.48 -6.97 13.99
N GLU A 164 -4.66 -8.28 13.86
CA GLU A 164 -3.60 -9.28 14.03
C GLU A 164 -2.49 -9.12 12.97
N LEU A 165 -2.87 -8.97 11.70
CA LEU A 165 -1.91 -8.77 10.61
C LEU A 165 -1.12 -7.47 10.78
N ILE A 166 -1.77 -6.38 11.19
CA ILE A 166 -1.10 -5.11 11.47
C ILE A 166 -0.14 -5.28 12.65
N GLU A 167 -0.54 -5.95 13.72
CA GLU A 167 0.30 -6.21 14.89
C GLU A 167 1.55 -7.01 14.53
N ASN A 168 1.39 -8.10 13.78
CA ASN A 168 2.50 -8.92 13.33
C ASN A 168 3.40 -8.17 12.34
N ALA A 169 2.83 -7.33 11.48
CA ALA A 169 3.60 -6.49 10.58
C ALA A 169 4.39 -5.41 11.33
N ILE A 170 3.83 -4.78 12.35
CA ILE A 170 4.53 -3.80 13.22
C ILE A 170 5.76 -4.45 13.86
N LYS A 171 5.63 -5.68 14.36
CA LYS A 171 6.75 -6.46 14.91
C LYS A 171 7.81 -6.76 13.85
N ALA A 172 7.37 -7.19 12.66
CA ALA A 172 8.29 -7.54 11.58
C ALA A 172 9.10 -6.36 11.02
N ILE A 173 8.60 -5.12 11.16
CA ILE A 173 9.29 -3.89 10.72
C ILE A 173 9.94 -3.12 11.89
N GLU A 174 9.87 -3.66 13.10
CA GLU A 174 10.51 -3.18 14.34
C GLU A 174 10.08 -1.75 14.72
N VAL A 175 8.77 -1.50 14.82
CA VAL A 175 8.20 -0.16 15.14
C VAL A 175 7.19 -0.16 16.29
N GLU A 176 7.18 -1.18 17.15
CA GLU A 176 6.23 -1.34 18.28
C GLU A 176 6.17 -0.14 19.22
N GLY A 177 7.27 0.63 19.34
CA GLY A 177 7.34 1.84 20.17
C GLY A 177 6.82 3.11 19.49
N LEU A 178 6.53 3.07 18.19
CA LEU A 178 6.12 4.24 17.40
C LEU A 178 4.65 4.19 17.00
N CYS A 179 4.10 2.99 16.78
CA CYS A 179 2.68 2.80 16.52
C CYS A 179 2.20 1.44 17.05
N SER A 180 0.90 1.34 17.29
CA SER A 180 0.22 0.10 17.67
C SER A 180 -0.82 -0.30 16.64
N ALA A 181 -1.14 -1.59 16.58
CA ALA A 181 -2.21 -2.07 15.71
C ALA A 181 -3.58 -1.48 16.06
N GLY A 182 -3.82 -1.19 17.35
CA GLY A 182 -5.01 -0.48 17.81
C GLY A 182 -5.14 0.91 17.18
N GLN A 183 -4.09 1.72 17.26
CA GLN A 183 -4.08 3.07 16.69
C GLN A 183 -4.30 3.06 15.17
N ILE A 184 -3.55 2.24 14.43
CA ILE A 184 -3.71 2.16 12.96
C ILE A 184 -5.13 1.67 12.62
N HIS A 185 -5.62 0.67 13.34
CA HIS A 185 -6.97 0.15 13.12
C HIS A 185 -8.04 1.22 13.37
N ASP A 186 -7.94 1.94 14.48
CA ASP A 186 -8.91 2.94 14.89
C ASP A 186 -8.90 4.16 13.98
N ILE A 187 -7.74 4.58 13.48
CA ILE A 187 -7.66 5.69 12.52
C ILE A 187 -8.30 5.30 11.19
N ILE A 188 -8.10 4.07 10.70
CA ILE A 188 -8.39 3.71 9.30
C ILE A 188 -9.71 2.97 9.11
N PHE A 189 -10.10 2.09 10.05
CA PHE A 189 -11.21 1.16 9.85
C PHE A 189 -12.38 1.34 10.82
N ASN A 190 -12.16 2.03 11.95
CA ASN A 190 -13.20 2.21 12.96
C ASN A 190 -14.15 3.35 12.58
N SER A 191 -15.41 3.01 12.30
CA SER A 191 -16.44 4.00 11.95
C SER A 191 -16.95 4.82 13.13
N LYS A 192 -16.62 4.42 14.36
CA LYS A 192 -17.01 5.13 15.59
C LYS A 192 -15.95 6.12 16.06
N ASN A 193 -14.82 6.19 15.35
CA ASN A 193 -13.78 7.14 15.66
C ASN A 193 -14.02 8.43 14.88
N ASP A 194 -14.55 9.45 15.56
CA ASP A 194 -14.84 10.76 14.97
C ASP A 194 -13.57 11.49 14.48
N SER A 195 -12.41 11.15 15.06
CA SER A 195 -11.10 11.64 14.61
C SER A 195 -10.43 10.71 13.60
N GLY A 196 -11.11 9.64 13.18
CA GLY A 196 -10.62 8.67 12.20
C GLY A 196 -10.90 9.10 10.75
N LEU A 197 -10.24 8.44 9.81
CA LEU A 197 -10.38 8.69 8.37
C LEU A 197 -11.49 7.85 7.72
N TYR A 198 -12.00 6.82 8.39
CA TYR A 198 -13.01 5.94 7.81
C TYR A 198 -14.25 6.71 7.35
N GLY A 199 -14.77 7.61 8.19
CA GLY A 199 -15.92 8.45 7.85
C GLY A 199 -15.66 9.33 6.63
N TYR A 200 -14.50 10.00 6.59
CA TYR A 200 -14.09 10.81 5.44
C TYR A 200 -14.05 10.01 4.14
N PHE A 201 -13.56 8.77 4.16
CA PHE A 201 -13.55 7.91 2.98
C PHE A 201 -14.96 7.57 2.49
N GLN A 202 -15.89 7.28 3.41
CA GLN A 202 -17.27 6.96 3.03
C GLN A 202 -18.00 8.19 2.49
N HIS A 203 -17.85 9.34 3.16
CA HIS A 203 -18.47 10.61 2.77
C HIS A 203 -17.91 11.19 1.46
N ALA A 204 -16.65 10.91 1.14
CA ALA A 204 -16.05 11.30 -0.14
C ALA A 204 -16.47 10.41 -1.32
N LEU A 205 -16.85 9.15 -1.08
CA LEU A 205 -17.28 8.23 -2.13
C LEU A 205 -18.79 8.23 -2.37
N HIS A 206 -19.58 8.34 -1.31
CA HIS A 206 -21.01 8.16 -1.36
C HIS A 206 -21.72 9.49 -1.12
N LEU A 207 -22.70 9.83 -1.97
CA LEU A 207 -23.53 11.01 -1.77
C LEU A 207 -24.44 10.87 -0.54
N VAL A 208 -24.93 9.64 -0.30
CA VAL A 208 -25.77 9.28 0.83
C VAL A 208 -25.21 8.00 1.45
N THR A 209 -25.08 7.98 2.77
CA THR A 209 -24.63 6.83 3.57
C THR A 209 -25.71 6.47 4.58
N VAL A 210 -26.09 5.19 4.65
CA VAL A 210 -27.16 4.70 5.55
C VAL A 210 -26.79 3.43 6.33
N GLU A 211 -25.68 2.77 5.97
CA GLU A 211 -25.34 1.44 6.49
C GLU A 211 -24.90 1.44 7.96
N ARG A 212 -24.37 2.57 8.45
CA ARG A 212 -23.92 2.74 9.84
C ARG A 212 -24.49 4.02 10.39
N LEU A 213 -24.99 3.99 11.62
CA LEU A 213 -25.62 5.14 12.27
C LEU A 213 -24.64 6.31 12.37
N GLU A 214 -23.37 6.02 12.67
CA GLU A 214 -22.30 7.00 12.85
C GLU A 214 -21.89 7.68 11.53
N LEU A 215 -22.22 7.06 10.41
CA LEU A 215 -21.91 7.57 9.08
C LEU A 215 -23.14 8.12 8.36
N LYS A 216 -24.31 8.07 8.99
CA LYS A 216 -25.57 8.37 8.32
C LYS A 216 -25.60 9.83 7.87
N THR A 217 -25.90 10.05 6.60
CA THR A 217 -26.09 11.40 6.07
C THR A 217 -27.24 12.09 6.79
N SER A 218 -27.03 13.34 7.20
CA SER A 218 -28.07 14.13 7.88
C SER A 218 -29.26 14.41 6.96
N PRO A 219 -30.47 14.63 7.51
CA PRO A 219 -31.63 15.02 6.72
C PRO A 219 -31.34 16.24 5.84
N GLU A 220 -31.88 16.23 4.62
CA GLU A 220 -31.74 17.31 3.62
C GLU A 220 -30.29 17.65 3.25
N ASN A 221 -29.38 16.68 3.38
CA ASN A 221 -27.96 16.85 3.09
C ASN A 221 -27.43 15.76 2.15
N PHE A 222 -26.34 16.06 1.45
CA PHE A 222 -25.52 15.11 0.71
C PHE A 222 -24.08 15.28 1.19
N ASN A 223 -23.49 14.21 1.71
CA ASN A 223 -22.21 14.17 2.44
C ASN A 223 -21.26 15.37 2.19
N PHE A 224 -20.20 15.23 1.38
CA PHE A 224 -19.23 16.31 1.21
C PHE A 224 -19.58 17.32 0.11
N ILE A 225 -20.70 17.19 -0.61
CA ILE A 225 -20.98 18.09 -1.74
C ILE A 225 -21.15 19.56 -1.30
N PHE A 226 -21.65 19.76 -0.09
CA PHE A 226 -21.85 21.09 0.50
C PHE A 226 -20.71 21.52 1.43
N LYS A 227 -19.65 20.72 1.56
CA LYS A 227 -18.52 21.06 2.43
C LYS A 227 -17.74 22.22 1.83
N ASN A 228 -17.60 23.29 2.58
CA ASN A 228 -16.84 24.47 2.16
C ASN A 228 -15.34 24.13 2.08
N PRO A 229 -14.69 24.26 0.91
CA PRO A 229 -13.26 23.99 0.74
C PRO A 229 -12.34 24.87 1.59
N ASN A 230 -12.84 26.00 2.06
CA ASN A 230 -12.09 26.95 2.88
C ASN A 230 -12.13 26.63 4.39
N ASP A 231 -12.94 25.65 4.81
CA ASP A 231 -12.91 25.19 6.19
C ASP A 231 -11.65 24.36 6.43
N ASP A 232 -10.91 24.71 7.48
CA ASP A 232 -9.63 24.07 7.79
C ASP A 232 -9.77 22.84 8.71
N ASP A 233 -10.96 22.59 9.26
CA ASP A 233 -11.25 21.45 10.15
C ASP A 233 -10.85 20.10 9.55
N VAL A 234 -11.18 19.88 8.27
CA VAL A 234 -10.82 18.66 7.53
C VAL A 234 -9.31 18.48 7.45
N TYR A 235 -8.57 19.58 7.27
CA TYR A 235 -7.11 19.56 7.25
C TYR A 235 -6.56 19.25 8.63
N LEU A 236 -7.04 19.93 9.67
CA LEU A 236 -6.58 19.71 11.04
C LEU A 236 -6.80 18.26 11.48
N THR A 237 -7.96 17.67 11.17
CA THR A 237 -8.21 16.24 11.44
C THR A 237 -7.34 15.32 10.58
N LEU A 238 -7.22 15.58 9.27
CA LEU A 238 -6.41 14.75 8.39
C LEU A 238 -4.95 14.69 8.86
N TYR A 239 -4.34 15.85 9.12
CA TYR A 239 -2.91 15.94 9.46
C TYR A 239 -2.61 15.61 10.92
N SER A 240 -3.62 15.47 11.79
CA SER A 240 -3.41 14.98 13.16
C SER A 240 -3.22 13.47 13.24
N VAL A 241 -3.77 12.70 12.29
CA VAL A 241 -3.71 11.22 12.30
C VAL A 241 -2.95 10.60 11.13
N LEU A 242 -2.98 11.24 9.95
CA LEU A 242 -2.37 10.70 8.74
C LEU A 242 -0.83 10.51 8.83
N PRO A 243 -0.04 11.32 9.55
CA PRO A 243 1.42 11.11 9.63
C PRO A 243 1.82 9.74 10.16
N LEU A 244 1.11 9.25 11.19
CA LEU A 244 1.35 7.93 11.77
C LEU A 244 1.08 6.82 10.74
N VAL A 245 -0.01 6.97 9.99
CA VAL A 245 -0.45 5.98 9.00
C VAL A 245 0.49 5.95 7.79
N ILE A 246 0.88 7.13 7.27
CA ILE A 246 1.80 7.21 6.13
C ILE A 246 3.20 6.75 6.52
N PHE A 247 3.64 7.00 7.75
CA PHE A 247 4.85 6.40 8.29
C PHE A 247 4.76 4.86 8.28
N TYR A 248 3.70 4.29 8.85
CA TYR A 248 3.52 2.84 8.88
C TYR A 248 3.47 2.25 7.47
N LEU A 249 2.71 2.87 6.56
CA LEU A 249 2.64 2.48 5.15
C LEU A 249 4.02 2.48 4.48
N ALA A 250 4.80 3.54 4.66
CA ALA A 250 6.14 3.63 4.09
C ALA A 250 7.06 2.53 4.64
N ARG A 251 6.98 2.22 5.94
CA ARG A 251 7.78 1.16 6.56
C ARG A 251 7.41 -0.24 6.06
N VAL A 252 6.12 -0.56 5.90
CA VAL A 252 5.73 -1.86 5.33
C VAL A 252 6.17 -2.00 3.88
N VAL A 253 6.03 -0.93 3.06
CA VAL A 253 6.52 -0.93 1.69
C VAL A 253 8.03 -1.12 1.66
N MET A 254 8.79 -0.33 2.44
CA MET A 254 10.25 -0.47 2.53
C MET A 254 10.69 -1.89 2.89
N HIS A 255 10.02 -2.52 3.85
CA HIS A 255 10.32 -3.89 4.25
C HIS A 255 10.08 -4.91 3.14
N LEU A 256 8.99 -4.76 2.38
CA LEU A 256 8.71 -5.63 1.25
C LEU A 256 9.80 -5.52 0.17
N PHE A 257 10.30 -4.32 -0.09
CA PHE A 257 11.42 -4.09 -1.00
C PHE A 257 12.72 -4.69 -0.46
N ASP A 258 13.03 -4.53 0.83
CA ASP A 258 14.20 -5.14 1.46
C ASP A 258 14.22 -6.67 1.27
N ARG A 259 13.07 -7.34 1.38
CA ARG A 259 12.96 -8.78 1.08
C ARG A 259 13.34 -9.13 -0.37
N ILE A 260 12.99 -8.29 -1.34
CA ILE A 260 13.41 -8.45 -2.73
C ILE A 260 14.94 -8.37 -2.82
N SER A 261 15.54 -7.35 -2.20
CA SER A 261 16.99 -7.15 -2.20
C SER A 261 17.77 -8.29 -1.55
N ARG A 262 17.33 -8.75 -0.38
CA ARG A 262 17.97 -9.89 0.31
C ARG A 262 17.98 -11.14 -0.57
N TRP A 263 16.86 -11.43 -1.25
CA TRP A 263 16.79 -12.59 -2.14
C TRP A 263 17.84 -12.54 -3.26
N ILE A 264 18.08 -11.36 -3.83
CA ILE A 264 19.10 -11.16 -4.86
C ILE A 264 20.49 -11.38 -4.28
N LEU A 265 20.78 -10.81 -3.11
CA LEU A 265 22.11 -10.88 -2.49
C LEU A 265 22.50 -12.30 -2.08
N PHE A 266 21.58 -13.07 -1.49
CA PHE A 266 21.88 -14.43 -1.01
C PHE A 266 21.99 -15.49 -2.13
N ARG A 267 21.54 -15.20 -3.36
CA ARG A 267 21.61 -16.14 -4.50
C ARG A 267 22.44 -15.64 -5.68
N ARG A 268 23.11 -14.49 -5.59
CA ARG A 268 24.20 -14.14 -6.52
C ARG A 268 25.39 -15.06 -6.21
N PRO A 269 25.90 -15.86 -7.16
CA PRO A 269 27.21 -16.48 -6.97
C PRO A 269 28.24 -15.36 -6.75
N PRO A 270 29.30 -15.59 -5.96
CA PRO A 270 30.40 -14.62 -5.86
C PRO A 270 30.86 -14.30 -7.27
N SER A 271 30.91 -13.01 -7.59
CA SER A 271 31.44 -12.53 -8.87
C SER A 271 32.82 -13.14 -9.09
N SER A 272 32.94 -13.93 -10.16
CA SER A 272 34.21 -14.47 -10.65
C SER A 272 35.05 -13.37 -11.27
#